data_AF-A0AA43EQ36-F1
#
_entry.id   AF-A0AA43EQ36-F1
#
_cell.length_a   1.000
_cell.length_b   1.000
_cell.length_c   1.000
_cell.angle_alpha   90.00
_cell.angle_beta   90.00
_cell.angle_gamma   90.00
#
_symmetry.space_group_name_H-M   'P 1'
#
loop_
_entity.id
_entity.type
_entity.pdbx_description
1 polymer ?
#
loop_
_entity_poly.entity_id
_entity_poly.type
_entity_poly.pdbx_seq_one_letter_code
_entity_poly.pdbx_strand_id
1 'polypeptide(L)'
;MMFPLRTAYGVLLGIAVGGFILSGCVAQQYDLKKAEKDLQQQLSQTRARQSQELSTLREQELPQLRGELEKALNQARELQGKQEDFKHRSAQLEQQTKRLEQLAAKLEADSSTRYLWMQKSFETQDVKVSARLDELSKAMEALKKEVIDVVQRTNEGLTKRVDVKLEGHQKELAEHQNKIEQISQKFTQFNQALTGFREALTGLNDRVGDHEQVVKHLTSRIDGDSKATATHAEDVNRSVLSITKALEAVGKKVTARLDDQDGRIDALAKTLEHVSNKPALFQQAHKPGHHSALGPNEPIIEGGDASKLSAGAETTSGSTTIVPPQEAPKFEPAQASVDPPDRIRYERVLGVFRDGDLEGARQGFTGFLDEYPNSTLAPNARFWLGESHFGKKEFQRAIDAYDKVEIDYPGSEKVPAAILKKGYAYLALKDKRRASSAFKQVVTLYPKTVEAGKASDKLAQLKEVR
;
A
#
# COMPACT_ATOMS: atom_id res chain seq x y z
N MET A 1 -116.14 -36.51 31.43
CA MET A 1 -117.47 -37.01 30.98
C MET A 1 -117.73 -38.35 31.66
N MET A 2 -119.02 -38.71 31.87
CA MET A 2 -119.61 -40.05 32.17
C MET A 2 -118.85 -41.02 33.10
N PHE A 3 -119.38 -41.45 34.26
CA PHE A 3 -120.48 -42.43 34.50
C PHE A 3 -120.12 -43.91 34.18
N PRO A 4 -120.71 -44.92 34.88
CA PRO A 4 -119.94 -45.94 35.61
C PRO A 4 -120.45 -47.39 35.33
N LEU A 5 -120.33 -48.33 36.27
CA LEU A 5 -121.25 -49.46 36.63
C LEU A 5 -120.46 -50.52 37.49
N ARG A 6 -121.01 -51.48 38.27
CA ARG A 6 -122.26 -51.63 39.09
C ARG A 6 -122.27 -53.04 39.76
N THR A 7 -122.89 -53.21 40.95
CA THR A 7 -123.46 -54.47 41.57
C THR A 7 -122.58 -55.75 41.65
N ALA A 8 -122.37 -56.45 42.78
CA ALA A 8 -123.23 -56.91 43.92
C ALA A 8 -124.12 -58.14 43.63
N TYR A 9 -124.04 -59.17 44.50
CA TYR A 9 -125.09 -60.19 44.79
C TYR A 9 -124.82 -60.91 46.13
N GLY A 10 -125.87 -61.47 46.74
CA GLY A 10 -125.85 -62.34 47.95
C GLY A 10 -126.84 -63.50 47.78
N VAL A 11 -127.54 -63.94 48.85
CA VAL A 11 -128.51 -65.08 48.95
C VAL A 11 -127.85 -66.44 49.26
N LEU A 12 -128.45 -67.44 49.94
CA LEU A 12 -129.26 -67.57 51.19
C LEU A 12 -129.78 -69.03 51.30
N LEU A 13 -130.03 -69.54 52.53
CA LEU A 13 -130.76 -70.80 52.85
C LEU A 13 -130.19 -72.15 52.31
N GLY A 14 -130.59 -73.33 52.80
CA GLY A 14 -131.22 -73.62 54.10
C GLY A 14 -132.18 -74.83 54.20
N ILE A 15 -131.87 -75.75 55.13
CA ILE A 15 -132.82 -76.49 56.02
C ILE A 15 -133.61 -77.72 55.45
N ALA A 16 -133.94 -78.65 56.37
CA ALA A 16 -134.86 -79.80 56.28
C ALA A 16 -134.35 -81.08 55.56
N VAL A 17 -134.84 -82.31 55.82
CA VAL A 17 -135.93 -82.83 56.70
C VAL A 17 -135.32 -83.99 57.55
N GLY A 18 -135.66 -84.26 58.82
CA GLY A 18 -136.79 -85.12 59.28
C GLY A 18 -136.90 -86.48 58.54
N GLY A 19 -137.20 -87.62 59.16
CA GLY A 19 -137.64 -87.95 60.52
C GLY A 19 -138.52 -89.22 60.48
N PHE A 20 -138.88 -89.78 61.64
CA PHE A 20 -139.72 -90.99 61.86
C PHE A 20 -139.14 -92.38 61.50
N ILE A 21 -139.61 -93.50 62.08
CA ILE A 21 -139.79 -93.89 63.51
C ILE A 21 -140.23 -95.37 63.62
N LEU A 22 -139.50 -96.17 64.41
CA LEU A 22 -139.88 -97.49 64.98
C LEU A 22 -140.28 -98.62 63.98
N SER A 23 -140.22 -99.92 64.33
CA SER A 23 -139.85 -100.57 65.59
C SER A 23 -139.03 -101.85 65.34
N GLY A 24 -137.89 -102.02 66.01
CA GLY A 24 -137.08 -103.23 65.90
C GLY A 24 -135.75 -103.17 66.68
N CYS A 25 -135.51 -104.20 67.51
CA CYS A 25 -134.21 -104.64 68.01
C CYS A 25 -133.18 -103.57 68.46
N VAL A 26 -133.39 -103.04 69.67
CA VAL A 26 -132.45 -102.89 70.84
C VAL A 26 -130.95 -102.59 70.63
N ALA A 27 -130.25 -103.16 69.64
CA ALA A 27 -128.84 -102.93 69.40
C ALA A 27 -128.52 -101.51 68.87
N GLN A 28 -129.33 -100.99 67.94
CA GLN A 28 -129.01 -99.75 67.21
C GLN A 28 -129.09 -98.46 68.05
N GLN A 29 -129.78 -98.47 69.19
CA GLN A 29 -130.00 -97.23 69.97
C GLN A 29 -128.82 -96.85 70.87
N TYR A 30 -127.93 -97.79 71.20
CA TYR A 30 -126.65 -97.51 71.83
C TYR A 30 -125.71 -96.82 70.83
N ASP A 31 -125.63 -97.36 69.60
CA ASP A 31 -124.85 -96.76 68.51
C ASP A 31 -125.38 -95.37 68.12
N LEU A 32 -126.70 -95.13 68.15
CA LEU A 32 -127.24 -93.79 67.88
C LEU A 32 -126.76 -92.74 68.90
N LYS A 33 -126.79 -93.06 70.20
CA LYS A 33 -126.27 -92.16 71.25
C LYS A 33 -124.76 -92.00 71.21
N LYS A 34 -124.04 -93.04 70.80
CA LYS A 34 -122.59 -92.96 70.56
C LYS A 34 -122.29 -92.05 69.37
N ALA A 35 -122.97 -92.25 68.24
CA ALA A 35 -122.86 -91.43 67.05
C ALA A 35 -123.26 -89.97 67.30
N GLU A 36 -124.30 -89.69 68.07
CA GLU A 36 -124.66 -88.31 68.48
C GLU A 36 -123.52 -87.65 69.27
N LYS A 37 -122.93 -88.38 70.23
CA LYS A 37 -121.82 -87.87 71.05
C LYS A 37 -120.53 -87.70 70.26
N ASP A 38 -120.19 -88.65 69.39
CA ASP A 38 -119.05 -88.60 68.48
C ASP A 38 -119.23 -87.46 67.46
N LEU A 39 -120.46 -87.21 66.98
CA LEU A 39 -120.78 -86.08 66.10
C LEU A 39 -120.69 -84.74 66.84
N GLN A 40 -121.20 -84.62 68.08
CA GLN A 40 -121.00 -83.42 68.91
C GLN A 40 -119.51 -83.18 69.21
N GLN A 41 -118.73 -84.25 69.39
CA GLN A 41 -117.28 -84.17 69.59
C GLN A 41 -116.57 -83.74 68.30
N GLN A 42 -116.97 -84.25 67.12
CA GLN A 42 -116.47 -83.77 65.83
C GLN A 42 -116.87 -82.31 65.55
N LEU A 43 -118.09 -81.89 65.90
CA LEU A 43 -118.56 -80.52 65.69
C LEU A 43 -117.82 -79.53 66.60
N SER A 44 -117.56 -79.89 67.86
CA SER A 44 -116.73 -79.08 68.77
C SER A 44 -115.25 -79.08 68.37
N GLN A 45 -114.68 -80.20 67.93
CA GLN A 45 -113.31 -80.24 67.38
C GLN A 45 -113.18 -79.43 66.09
N THR A 46 -114.17 -79.49 65.18
CA THR A 46 -114.18 -78.70 63.94
C THR A 46 -114.31 -77.21 64.23
N ARG A 47 -115.19 -76.83 65.18
CA ARG A 47 -115.36 -75.45 65.61
C ARG A 47 -114.12 -74.92 66.35
N ALA A 48 -113.42 -75.76 67.11
CA ALA A 48 -112.14 -75.44 67.73
C ALA A 48 -111.06 -75.23 66.66
N ARG A 49 -110.92 -76.13 65.67
CA ARG A 49 -110.01 -75.95 64.52
C ARG A 49 -110.30 -74.67 63.75
N GLN A 50 -111.54 -74.43 63.35
CA GLN A 50 -111.93 -73.20 62.65
C GLN A 50 -111.65 -71.93 63.50
N SER A 51 -111.87 -71.98 64.81
CA SER A 51 -111.52 -70.88 65.71
C SER A 51 -110.01 -70.68 65.85
N GLN A 52 -109.22 -71.76 65.78
CA GLN A 52 -107.76 -71.74 65.86
C GLN A 52 -107.14 -71.24 64.54
N GLU A 53 -107.65 -71.69 63.40
CA GLU A 53 -107.32 -71.20 62.06
C GLU A 53 -107.68 -69.71 61.91
N LEU A 54 -108.85 -69.29 62.41
CA LEU A 54 -109.22 -67.87 62.50
C LEU A 54 -108.30 -67.07 63.44
N SER A 55 -107.79 -67.66 64.52
CA SER A 55 -106.80 -66.97 65.37
C SER A 55 -105.43 -66.86 64.69
N THR A 56 -104.94 -67.88 63.99
CA THR A 56 -103.65 -67.79 63.27
C THR A 56 -103.74 -66.79 62.10
N LEU A 57 -104.84 -66.80 61.35
CA LEU A 57 -105.12 -65.78 60.33
C LEU A 57 -105.15 -64.36 60.91
N ARG A 58 -105.77 -64.18 62.09
CA ARG A 58 -105.95 -62.87 62.74
C ARG A 58 -104.71 -62.34 63.45
N GLU A 59 -103.97 -63.19 64.15
CA GLU A 59 -102.89 -62.80 65.06
C GLU A 59 -101.50 -62.98 64.44
N GLN A 60 -101.37 -63.79 63.38
CA GLN A 60 -100.09 -64.08 62.74
C GLN A 60 -100.05 -63.66 61.27
N GLU A 61 -100.97 -64.16 60.42
CA GLU A 61 -100.90 -63.91 58.97
C GLU A 61 -101.28 -62.47 58.57
N LEU A 62 -102.40 -61.93 59.09
CA LEU A 62 -102.82 -60.56 58.78
C LEU A 62 -101.80 -59.50 59.25
N PRO A 63 -101.20 -59.59 60.46
CA PRO A 63 -100.10 -58.71 60.85
C PRO A 63 -98.84 -58.87 59.99
N GLN A 64 -98.50 -60.10 59.59
CA GLN A 64 -97.34 -60.33 58.71
C GLN A 64 -97.54 -59.74 57.32
N LEU A 65 -98.68 -60.03 56.66
CA LEU A 65 -99.03 -59.47 55.35
C LEU A 65 -99.09 -57.94 55.39
N ARG A 66 -99.60 -57.36 56.48
CA ARG A 66 -99.57 -55.92 56.70
C ARG A 66 -98.13 -55.38 56.80
N GLY A 67 -97.26 -56.04 57.56
CA GLY A 67 -95.85 -55.65 57.69
C GLY A 67 -95.06 -55.79 56.38
N GLU A 68 -95.38 -56.78 55.54
CA GLU A 68 -94.82 -56.93 54.20
C GLU A 68 -95.34 -55.86 53.23
N LEU A 69 -96.63 -55.52 53.30
CA LEU A 69 -97.21 -54.41 52.54
C LEU A 69 -96.62 -53.04 52.95
N GLU A 70 -96.43 -52.79 54.25
CA GLU A 70 -95.79 -51.56 54.75
C GLU A 70 -94.32 -51.47 54.32
N LYS A 71 -93.58 -52.60 54.28
CA LYS A 71 -92.23 -52.66 53.68
C LYS A 71 -92.25 -52.35 52.18
N ALA A 72 -93.15 -52.96 51.42
CA ALA A 72 -93.26 -52.75 49.97
C ALA A 72 -93.63 -51.29 49.63
N LEU A 73 -94.55 -50.68 50.39
CA LEU A 73 -94.91 -49.26 50.24
C LEU A 73 -93.74 -48.32 50.57
N ASN A 74 -92.90 -48.65 51.55
CA ASN A 74 -91.72 -47.85 51.86
C ASN A 74 -90.62 -48.02 50.80
N GLN A 75 -90.41 -49.22 50.26
CA GLN A 75 -89.52 -49.44 49.11
C GLN A 75 -90.01 -48.70 47.85
N ALA A 76 -91.32 -48.68 47.58
CA ALA A 76 -91.90 -47.92 46.48
C ALA A 76 -91.66 -46.41 46.63
N ARG A 77 -91.81 -45.86 47.83
CA ARG A 77 -91.48 -44.45 48.15
C ARG A 77 -89.98 -44.15 47.97
N GLU A 78 -89.11 -45.06 48.38
CA GLU A 78 -87.66 -44.90 48.23
C GLU A 78 -87.25 -44.90 46.74
N LEU A 79 -87.84 -45.79 45.93
CA LEU A 79 -87.65 -45.83 44.49
C LEU A 79 -88.21 -44.58 43.80
N GLN A 80 -89.36 -44.06 44.26
CA GLN A 80 -89.92 -42.79 43.77
C GLN A 80 -89.01 -41.60 44.09
N GLY A 81 -88.46 -41.52 45.31
CA GLY A 81 -87.48 -40.50 45.68
C GLY A 81 -86.24 -40.56 44.79
N LYS A 82 -85.68 -41.76 44.60
CA LYS A 82 -84.56 -42.01 43.67
C LYS A 82 -84.91 -41.62 42.23
N GLN A 83 -86.15 -41.80 41.78
CA GLN A 83 -86.59 -41.39 40.45
C GLN A 83 -86.59 -39.87 40.27
N GLU A 84 -87.02 -39.11 41.28
CA GLU A 84 -86.92 -37.63 41.26
C GLU A 84 -85.46 -37.17 41.36
N ASP A 85 -84.62 -37.80 42.18
CA ASP A 85 -83.17 -37.53 42.22
C ASP A 85 -82.51 -37.75 40.85
N PHE A 86 -82.86 -38.84 40.14
CA PHE A 86 -82.37 -39.09 38.79
C PHE A 86 -82.86 -38.05 37.78
N LYS A 87 -84.12 -37.58 37.86
CA LYS A 87 -84.62 -36.47 37.02
C LYS A 87 -83.87 -35.17 37.29
N HIS A 88 -83.68 -34.79 38.56
CA HIS A 88 -82.94 -33.59 38.93
C HIS A 88 -81.48 -33.66 38.44
N ARG A 89 -80.82 -34.81 38.61
CA ARG A 89 -79.45 -35.02 38.14
C ARG A 89 -79.35 -35.03 36.61
N SER A 90 -80.35 -35.57 35.91
CA SER A 90 -80.45 -35.52 34.45
C SER A 90 -80.59 -34.08 33.94
N ALA A 91 -81.49 -33.28 34.52
CA ALA A 91 -81.66 -31.87 34.17
C ALA A 91 -80.40 -31.03 34.49
N GLN A 92 -79.70 -31.33 35.59
CA GLN A 92 -78.43 -30.69 35.92
C GLN A 92 -77.33 -31.03 34.90
N LEU A 93 -77.24 -32.29 34.46
CA LEU A 93 -76.31 -32.72 33.40
C LEU A 93 -76.65 -32.04 32.06
N GLU A 94 -77.92 -31.96 31.67
CA GLU A 94 -78.36 -31.25 30.47
C GLU A 94 -77.98 -29.76 30.50
N GLN A 95 -78.11 -29.10 31.67
CA GLN A 95 -77.66 -27.72 31.86
C GLN A 95 -76.13 -27.59 31.76
N GLN A 96 -75.36 -28.58 32.22
CA GLN A 96 -73.90 -28.60 32.03
C GLN A 96 -73.51 -28.80 30.57
N THR A 97 -74.15 -29.72 29.84
CA THR A 97 -73.93 -29.91 28.39
C THR A 97 -74.19 -28.62 27.63
N LYS A 98 -75.32 -27.95 27.87
CA LYS A 98 -75.65 -26.67 27.22
C LYS A 98 -74.65 -25.55 27.54
N ARG A 99 -74.03 -25.55 28.73
CA ARG A 99 -72.93 -24.62 29.06
C ARG A 99 -71.63 -24.98 28.32
N LEU A 100 -71.32 -26.26 28.16
CA LEU A 100 -70.14 -26.71 27.41
C LEU A 100 -70.28 -26.40 25.91
N GLU A 101 -71.45 -26.62 25.32
CA GLU A 101 -71.78 -26.23 23.93
C GLU A 101 -71.60 -24.71 23.72
N GLN A 102 -72.11 -23.88 24.63
CA GLN A 102 -71.94 -22.43 24.58
C GLN A 102 -70.48 -21.97 24.75
N LEU A 103 -69.66 -22.72 25.49
CA LEU A 103 -68.24 -22.44 25.64
C LEU A 103 -67.43 -22.89 24.40
N ALA A 104 -67.76 -24.04 23.81
CA ALA A 104 -67.18 -24.53 22.57
C ALA A 104 -67.44 -23.55 21.42
N ALA A 105 -68.70 -23.15 21.19
CA ALA A 105 -69.07 -22.19 20.14
C ALA A 105 -68.38 -20.82 20.32
N LYS A 106 -68.18 -20.37 21.57
CA LYS A 106 -67.40 -19.15 21.86
C LYS A 106 -65.91 -19.32 21.53
N LEU A 107 -65.34 -20.47 21.87
CA LEU A 107 -63.93 -20.77 21.58
C LEU A 107 -63.69 -20.89 20.07
N GLU A 108 -64.60 -21.50 19.31
CA GLU A 108 -64.56 -21.57 17.85
C GLU A 108 -64.67 -20.18 17.20
N ALA A 109 -65.61 -19.34 17.65
CA ALA A 109 -65.76 -17.99 17.12
C ALA A 109 -64.54 -17.10 17.40
N ASP A 110 -64.00 -17.14 18.62
CA ASP A 110 -62.85 -16.34 19.03
C ASP A 110 -61.53 -16.86 18.42
N SER A 111 -61.32 -18.18 18.34
CA SER A 111 -60.16 -18.75 17.62
C SER A 111 -60.22 -18.46 16.12
N SER A 112 -61.39 -18.55 15.49
CA SER A 112 -61.59 -18.14 14.09
C SER A 112 -61.28 -16.66 13.87
N THR A 113 -61.75 -15.79 14.78
CA THR A 113 -61.48 -14.34 14.72
C THR A 113 -59.99 -14.04 14.90
N ARG A 114 -59.33 -14.70 15.84
CA ARG A 114 -57.88 -14.57 16.08
C ARG A 114 -57.05 -15.10 14.91
N TYR A 115 -57.45 -16.21 14.28
CA TYR A 115 -56.80 -16.72 13.08
C TYR A 115 -56.91 -15.74 11.91
N LEU A 116 -58.10 -15.23 11.62
CA LEU A 116 -58.35 -14.32 10.49
C LEU A 116 -57.65 -12.96 10.70
N TRP A 117 -57.62 -12.44 11.94
CA TRP A 117 -56.79 -11.28 12.28
C TRP A 117 -55.29 -11.54 12.07
N MET A 118 -54.80 -12.71 12.50
CA MET A 118 -53.39 -13.09 12.38
C MET A 118 -52.97 -13.27 10.92
N GLN A 119 -53.80 -13.94 10.10
CA GLN A 119 -53.59 -14.05 8.65
C GLN A 119 -53.48 -12.67 8.01
N LYS A 120 -54.47 -11.79 8.23
CA LYS A 120 -54.48 -10.44 7.67
C LYS A 120 -53.30 -9.58 8.15
N SER A 121 -52.82 -9.82 9.37
CA SER A 121 -51.61 -9.19 9.91
C SER A 121 -50.36 -9.67 9.17
N PHE A 122 -50.22 -10.98 8.91
CA PHE A 122 -49.13 -11.54 8.10
C PHE A 122 -49.17 -11.03 6.65
N GLU A 123 -50.32 -11.08 5.97
CA GLU A 123 -50.49 -10.50 4.62
C GLU A 123 -50.07 -9.02 4.58
N THR A 124 -50.44 -8.24 5.60
CA THR A 124 -50.07 -6.82 5.73
C THR A 124 -48.57 -6.61 5.99
N GLN A 125 -47.89 -7.57 6.62
CA GLN A 125 -46.43 -7.53 6.79
C GLN A 125 -45.70 -7.96 5.52
N ASP A 126 -46.18 -8.99 4.83
CA ASP A 126 -45.56 -9.53 3.63
C ASP A 126 -45.55 -8.51 2.49
N VAL A 127 -46.67 -7.79 2.29
CA VAL A 127 -46.75 -6.64 1.37
C VAL A 127 -45.74 -5.52 1.75
N LYS A 128 -45.52 -5.27 3.05
CA LYS A 128 -44.53 -4.27 3.51
C LYS A 128 -43.09 -4.74 3.34
N VAL A 129 -42.82 -6.04 3.47
CA VAL A 129 -41.50 -6.64 3.24
C VAL A 129 -41.18 -6.64 1.74
N SER A 130 -42.15 -7.02 0.90
CA SER A 130 -42.06 -6.92 -0.56
C SER A 130 -41.81 -5.49 -1.02
N ALA A 131 -42.58 -4.50 -0.56
CA ALA A 131 -42.36 -3.10 -0.92
C ALA A 131 -40.96 -2.58 -0.53
N ARG A 132 -40.44 -2.99 0.63
CA ARG A 132 -39.07 -2.66 1.07
C ARG A 132 -37.99 -3.35 0.25
N LEU A 133 -38.22 -4.59 -0.19
CA LEU A 133 -37.32 -5.29 -1.12
C LEU A 133 -37.27 -4.59 -2.48
N ASP A 134 -38.41 -4.11 -2.98
CA ASP A 134 -38.50 -3.31 -4.20
C ASP A 134 -37.78 -1.97 -4.09
N GLU A 135 -37.93 -1.25 -2.96
CA GLU A 135 -37.19 -0.01 -2.69
C GLU A 135 -35.68 -0.27 -2.59
N LEU A 136 -35.26 -1.33 -1.89
CA LEU A 136 -33.86 -1.72 -1.76
C LEU A 136 -33.25 -2.12 -3.13
N SER A 137 -34.02 -2.85 -3.95
CA SER A 137 -33.63 -3.23 -5.31
C SER A 137 -33.41 -2.00 -6.20
N LYS A 138 -34.35 -1.04 -6.19
CA LYS A 138 -34.24 0.24 -6.91
C LYS A 138 -33.04 1.06 -6.42
N ALA A 139 -32.79 1.08 -5.10
CA ALA A 139 -31.64 1.76 -4.51
C ALA A 139 -30.30 1.11 -4.92
N MET A 140 -30.24 -0.23 -4.99
CA MET A 140 -29.03 -0.95 -5.44
C MET A 140 -28.74 -0.70 -6.92
N GLU A 141 -29.74 -0.70 -7.81
CA GLU A 141 -29.53 -0.36 -9.23
C GLU A 141 -29.16 1.12 -9.44
N ALA A 142 -29.72 2.04 -8.65
CA ALA A 142 -29.32 3.45 -8.66
C ALA A 142 -27.85 3.64 -8.21
N LEU A 143 -27.45 3.00 -7.10
CA LEU A 143 -26.07 3.03 -6.59
C LEU A 143 -25.09 2.40 -7.59
N LYS A 144 -25.46 1.26 -8.19
CA LYS A 144 -24.70 0.59 -9.25
C LYS A 144 -24.46 1.51 -10.44
N LYS A 145 -25.48 2.27 -10.88
CA LYS A 145 -25.32 3.28 -11.93
C LYS A 145 -24.38 4.40 -11.48
N GLU A 146 -24.56 4.97 -10.29
CA GLU A 146 -23.69 6.05 -9.79
C GLU A 146 -22.22 5.60 -9.70
N VAL A 147 -21.96 4.38 -9.23
CA VAL A 147 -20.61 3.79 -9.20
C VAL A 147 -20.03 3.65 -10.60
N ILE A 148 -20.80 3.20 -11.59
CA ILE A 148 -20.36 3.15 -13.00
C ILE A 148 -20.05 4.55 -13.52
N ASP A 149 -20.94 5.51 -13.33
CA ASP A 149 -20.76 6.91 -13.77
C ASP A 149 -19.53 7.56 -13.10
N VAL A 150 -19.23 7.25 -11.83
CA VAL A 150 -18.03 7.72 -11.10
C VAL A 150 -16.77 7.04 -11.61
N VAL A 151 -16.77 5.71 -11.79
CA VAL A 151 -15.61 4.96 -12.30
C VAL A 151 -15.27 5.40 -13.72
N GLN A 152 -16.26 5.55 -14.61
CA GLN A 152 -16.03 6.00 -15.97
C GLN A 152 -15.43 7.42 -16.01
N ARG A 153 -16.02 8.40 -15.31
CA ARG A 153 -15.45 9.77 -15.21
C ARG A 153 -14.04 9.78 -14.60
N THR A 154 -13.76 8.90 -13.65
CA THR A 154 -12.44 8.79 -13.02
C THR A 154 -11.42 8.22 -13.99
N ASN A 155 -11.79 7.19 -14.77
CA ASN A 155 -10.94 6.59 -15.80
C ASN A 155 -10.68 7.58 -16.95
N GLU A 156 -11.71 8.21 -17.52
CA GLU A 156 -11.55 9.23 -18.56
C GLU A 156 -10.67 10.40 -18.11
N GLY A 157 -10.85 10.84 -16.86
CA GLY A 157 -10.02 11.88 -16.24
C GLY A 157 -8.59 11.41 -15.94
N LEU A 158 -8.36 10.11 -15.72
CA LEU A 158 -7.03 9.53 -15.54
C LEU A 158 -6.30 9.40 -16.88
N THR A 159 -6.95 8.84 -17.90
CA THR A 159 -6.44 8.73 -19.28
C THR A 159 -5.96 10.10 -19.76
N LYS A 160 -6.83 11.14 -19.74
CA LYS A 160 -6.45 12.51 -20.14
C LYS A 160 -5.25 13.08 -19.37
N ARG A 161 -5.04 12.71 -18.10
CA ARG A 161 -3.86 13.13 -17.30
C ARG A 161 -2.61 12.31 -17.60
N VAL A 162 -2.75 11.06 -18.05
CA VAL A 162 -1.65 10.22 -18.52
C VAL A 162 -1.22 10.68 -19.92
N ASP A 163 -2.16 10.92 -20.83
CA ASP A 163 -1.90 11.38 -22.20
C ASP A 163 -1.13 12.71 -22.20
N VAL A 164 -1.61 13.73 -21.48
CA VAL A 164 -0.93 15.03 -21.35
C VAL A 164 0.48 14.92 -20.72
N LYS A 165 0.70 13.94 -19.84
CA LYS A 165 2.04 13.65 -19.30
C LYS A 165 2.95 12.94 -20.31
N LEU A 166 2.40 12.00 -21.09
CA LEU A 166 3.14 11.31 -22.14
C LEU A 166 3.54 12.27 -23.26
N GLU A 167 2.64 13.15 -23.70
CA GLU A 167 2.94 14.24 -24.65
C GLU A 167 4.03 15.18 -24.09
N GLY A 168 3.93 15.55 -22.81
CA GLY A 168 4.94 16.34 -22.11
C GLY A 168 6.32 15.68 -22.14
N HIS A 169 6.42 14.43 -21.69
CA HIS A 169 7.69 13.69 -21.67
C HIS A 169 8.22 13.36 -23.08
N GLN A 170 7.37 13.15 -24.08
CA GLN A 170 7.79 13.02 -25.48
C GLN A 170 8.42 14.31 -25.99
N LYS A 171 7.85 15.48 -25.66
CA LYS A 171 8.42 16.77 -26.01
C LYS A 171 9.75 17.02 -25.29
N GLU A 172 9.82 16.75 -23.99
CA GLU A 172 11.07 16.84 -23.22
C GLU A 172 12.18 15.95 -23.83
N LEU A 173 11.85 14.71 -24.18
CA LEU A 173 12.77 13.77 -24.82
C LEU A 173 13.26 14.30 -26.18
N ALA A 174 12.38 14.85 -27.02
CA ALA A 174 12.76 15.46 -28.29
C ALA A 174 13.67 16.70 -28.11
N GLU A 175 13.41 17.54 -27.10
CA GLU A 175 14.31 18.64 -26.75
C GLU A 175 15.68 18.14 -26.25
N HIS A 176 15.72 17.08 -25.45
CA HIS A 176 16.97 16.45 -25.01
C HIS A 176 17.75 15.84 -26.17
N GLN A 177 17.07 15.19 -27.13
CA GLN A 177 17.71 14.62 -28.31
C GLN A 177 18.30 15.70 -29.23
N ASN A 178 17.62 16.84 -29.40
CA ASN A 178 18.16 18.02 -30.10
C ASN A 178 19.39 18.61 -29.36
N LYS A 179 19.35 18.70 -28.02
CA LYS A 179 20.50 19.13 -27.20
C LYS A 179 21.71 18.19 -27.36
N ILE A 180 21.48 16.86 -27.41
CA ILE A 180 22.52 15.85 -27.65
C ILE A 180 23.13 16.02 -29.06
N GLU A 181 22.31 16.21 -30.09
CA GLU A 181 22.77 16.42 -31.46
C GLU A 181 23.63 17.69 -31.58
N GLN A 182 23.23 18.80 -30.96
CA GLN A 182 24.05 20.02 -30.90
C GLN A 182 25.39 19.84 -30.16
N ILE A 183 25.44 18.97 -29.14
CA ILE A 183 26.68 18.63 -28.44
C ILE A 183 27.57 17.76 -29.33
N SER A 184 26.99 16.79 -30.03
CA SER A 184 27.67 15.94 -31.03
C SER A 184 28.35 16.80 -32.10
N GLN A 185 27.61 17.72 -32.72
CA GLN A 185 28.13 18.62 -33.76
C GLN A 185 29.27 19.51 -33.24
N LYS A 186 29.16 20.06 -32.02
CA LYS A 186 30.24 20.83 -31.39
C LYS A 186 31.48 19.97 -31.12
N PHE A 187 31.29 18.71 -30.71
CA PHE A 187 32.40 17.77 -30.51
C PHE A 187 33.09 17.41 -31.83
N THR A 188 32.34 17.22 -32.92
CA THR A 188 32.90 17.06 -34.27
C THR A 188 33.73 18.27 -34.71
N GLN A 189 33.21 19.48 -34.53
CA GLN A 189 33.94 20.73 -34.83
C GLN A 189 35.22 20.87 -33.99
N PHE A 190 35.15 20.54 -32.69
CA PHE A 190 36.31 20.56 -31.81
C PHE A 190 37.39 19.54 -32.23
N ASN A 191 37.00 18.32 -32.60
CA ASN A 191 37.94 17.31 -33.10
C ASN A 191 38.57 17.72 -34.45
N GLN A 192 37.81 18.36 -35.35
CA GLN A 192 38.36 18.94 -36.58
C GLN A 192 39.40 20.04 -36.27
N ALA A 193 39.12 20.91 -35.29
CA ALA A 193 40.07 21.92 -34.84
C ALA A 193 41.34 21.32 -34.20
N LEU A 194 41.22 20.22 -33.43
CA LEU A 194 42.37 19.49 -32.91
C LEU A 194 43.22 18.85 -34.01
N THR A 195 42.60 18.31 -35.06
CA THR A 195 43.34 17.79 -36.23
C THR A 195 44.08 18.91 -36.96
N GLY A 196 43.43 20.04 -37.26
CA GLY A 196 44.09 21.19 -37.89
C GLY A 196 45.20 21.80 -37.02
N PHE A 197 45.04 21.80 -35.68
CA PHE A 197 46.09 22.20 -34.76
C PHE A 197 47.29 21.22 -34.76
N ARG A 198 47.04 19.92 -34.84
CA ARG A 198 48.09 18.90 -35.00
C ARG A 198 48.85 19.08 -36.31
N GLU A 199 48.14 19.31 -37.42
CA GLU A 199 48.74 19.59 -38.73
C GLU A 199 49.60 20.86 -38.70
N ALA A 200 49.13 21.92 -38.03
CA ALA A 200 49.89 23.15 -37.82
C ALA A 200 51.16 22.94 -36.95
N LEU A 201 51.10 22.07 -35.93
CA LEU A 201 52.28 21.69 -35.14
C LEU A 201 53.29 20.88 -35.96
N THR A 202 52.84 19.95 -36.82
CA THR A 202 53.73 19.25 -37.75
C THR A 202 54.39 20.22 -38.73
N GLY A 203 53.61 21.09 -39.39
CA GLY A 203 54.16 22.11 -40.29
C GLY A 203 55.09 23.13 -39.61
N LEU A 204 54.93 23.38 -38.30
CA LEU A 204 55.88 24.17 -37.52
C LEU A 204 57.16 23.39 -37.23
N ASN A 205 57.06 22.12 -36.82
CA ASN A 205 58.20 21.23 -36.60
C ASN A 205 59.08 21.11 -37.85
N ASP A 206 58.44 20.90 -39.02
CA ASP A 206 59.15 20.71 -40.28
C ASP A 206 59.90 21.98 -40.68
N ARG A 207 59.26 23.16 -40.53
CA ARG A 207 59.92 24.47 -40.71
C ARG A 207 61.07 24.71 -39.74
N VAL A 208 60.99 24.22 -38.50
CA VAL A 208 62.10 24.29 -37.53
C VAL A 208 63.26 23.40 -37.99
N GLY A 209 62.98 22.20 -38.52
CA GLY A 209 63.98 21.33 -39.14
C GLY A 209 64.65 21.95 -40.37
N ASP A 210 63.88 22.62 -41.24
CA ASP A 210 64.42 23.39 -42.38
C ASP A 210 65.34 24.52 -41.90
N HIS A 211 64.91 25.29 -40.90
CA HIS A 211 65.76 26.32 -40.29
C HIS A 211 67.05 25.73 -39.68
N GLU A 212 67.00 24.56 -39.04
CA GLU A 212 68.19 23.89 -38.51
C GLU A 212 69.16 23.46 -39.63
N GLN A 213 68.65 22.99 -40.78
CA GLN A 213 69.46 22.68 -41.96
C GLN A 213 70.09 23.94 -42.56
N VAL A 214 69.34 25.05 -42.67
CA VAL A 214 69.85 26.35 -43.13
C VAL A 214 70.96 26.84 -42.19
N VAL A 215 70.79 26.74 -40.87
CA VAL A 215 71.83 27.10 -39.89
C VAL A 215 73.07 26.23 -40.04
N LYS A 216 72.94 24.90 -40.17
CA LYS A 216 74.08 23.99 -40.40
C LYS A 216 74.85 24.34 -41.68
N HIS A 217 74.13 24.65 -42.76
CA HIS A 217 74.74 25.07 -44.03
C HIS A 217 75.44 26.43 -43.91
N LEU A 218 74.85 27.41 -43.22
CA LEU A 218 75.48 28.71 -42.97
C LEU A 218 76.75 28.57 -42.12
N THR A 219 76.73 27.79 -41.04
CA THR A 219 77.93 27.50 -40.23
C THR A 219 79.03 26.86 -41.08
N SER A 220 78.70 25.85 -41.88
CA SER A 220 79.68 25.20 -42.76
C SER A 220 80.28 26.13 -43.83
N ARG A 221 79.55 27.17 -44.26
CA ARG A 221 80.08 28.22 -45.14
C ARG A 221 80.99 29.18 -44.38
N ILE A 222 80.56 29.64 -43.19
CA ILE A 222 81.35 30.52 -42.32
C ILE A 222 82.69 29.86 -41.94
N ASP A 223 82.70 28.55 -41.62
CA ASP A 223 83.93 27.80 -41.35
C ASP A 223 84.85 27.73 -42.59
N GLY A 224 84.27 27.52 -43.77
CA GLY A 224 84.99 27.49 -45.04
C GLY A 224 85.60 28.84 -45.40
N ASP A 225 84.82 29.91 -45.34
CA ASP A 225 85.22 31.29 -45.64
C ASP A 225 86.24 31.80 -44.60
N SER A 226 86.07 31.44 -43.31
CA SER A 226 87.05 31.74 -42.26
C SER A 226 88.39 31.04 -42.51
N LYS A 227 88.36 29.76 -42.93
CA LYS A 227 89.57 29.00 -43.28
C LYS A 227 90.25 29.57 -44.53
N ALA A 228 89.50 29.94 -45.56
CA ALA A 228 90.01 30.59 -46.76
C ALA A 228 90.66 31.95 -46.43
N THR A 229 90.01 32.74 -45.57
CA THR A 229 90.53 34.03 -45.07
C THR A 229 91.82 33.84 -44.26
N ALA A 230 91.90 32.81 -43.41
CA ALA A 230 93.12 32.48 -42.68
C ALA A 230 94.27 32.10 -43.62
N THR A 231 94.02 31.26 -44.64
CA THR A 231 95.06 30.94 -45.65
C THR A 231 95.47 32.15 -46.48
N HIS A 232 94.54 33.05 -46.81
CA HIS A 232 94.88 34.29 -47.51
C HIS A 232 95.71 35.24 -46.62
N ALA A 233 95.42 35.32 -45.32
CA ALA A 233 96.22 36.08 -44.37
C ALA A 233 97.65 35.49 -44.23
N GLU A 234 97.81 34.17 -44.23
CA GLU A 234 99.13 33.53 -44.28
C GLU A 234 99.90 33.87 -45.56
N ASP A 235 99.28 33.79 -46.74
CA ASP A 235 99.95 34.09 -48.01
C ASP A 235 100.24 35.59 -48.18
N VAL A 236 99.36 36.47 -47.70
CA VAL A 236 99.66 37.92 -47.60
C VAL A 236 100.85 38.15 -46.66
N ASN A 237 100.92 37.47 -45.51
CA ASN A 237 102.06 37.59 -44.60
C ASN A 237 103.36 37.05 -45.23
N ARG A 238 103.32 35.91 -45.96
CA ARG A 238 104.45 35.42 -46.75
C ARG A 238 104.88 36.42 -47.84
N SER A 239 103.92 37.08 -48.48
CA SER A 239 104.17 38.12 -49.49
C SER A 239 104.82 39.37 -48.87
N VAL A 240 104.32 39.85 -47.74
CA VAL A 240 104.92 40.95 -46.97
C VAL A 240 106.34 40.58 -46.52
N LEU A 241 106.57 39.35 -46.06
CA LEU A 241 107.91 38.86 -45.68
C LEU A 241 108.86 38.73 -46.88
N SER A 242 108.38 38.35 -48.07
CA SER A 242 109.21 38.27 -49.28
C SER A 242 109.52 39.66 -49.84
N ILE A 243 108.55 40.58 -49.83
CA ILE A 243 108.74 42.01 -50.15
C ILE A 243 109.73 42.65 -49.17
N THR A 244 109.64 42.34 -47.86
CA THR A 244 110.57 42.85 -46.84
C THR A 244 112.00 42.36 -47.11
N LYS A 245 112.19 41.06 -47.42
CA LYS A 245 113.50 40.52 -47.83
C LYS A 245 114.01 41.11 -49.14
N ALA A 246 113.13 41.38 -50.11
CA ALA A 246 113.48 42.04 -51.36
C ALA A 246 113.91 43.50 -51.12
N LEU A 247 113.21 44.23 -50.25
CA LEU A 247 113.59 45.58 -49.81
C LEU A 247 114.92 45.58 -49.05
N GLU A 248 115.18 44.59 -48.20
CA GLU A 248 116.47 44.42 -47.52
C GLU A 248 117.61 44.15 -48.51
N ALA A 249 117.37 43.30 -49.52
CA ALA A 249 118.34 43.01 -50.58
C ALA A 249 118.58 44.21 -51.51
N VAL A 250 117.54 44.97 -51.86
CA VAL A 250 117.66 46.25 -52.57
C VAL A 250 118.40 47.26 -51.71
N GLY A 251 118.09 47.35 -50.42
CA GLY A 251 118.79 48.20 -49.45
C GLY A 251 120.28 47.92 -49.45
N LYS A 252 120.71 46.67 -49.23
CA LYS A 252 122.12 46.25 -49.30
C LYS A 252 122.77 46.58 -50.66
N LYS A 253 122.02 46.46 -51.76
CA LYS A 253 122.51 46.80 -53.12
C LYS A 253 122.55 48.31 -53.40
N VAL A 254 121.78 49.11 -52.67
CA VAL A 254 121.88 50.58 -52.65
C VAL A 254 123.05 51.00 -51.77
N THR A 255 123.23 50.42 -50.57
CA THR A 255 124.40 50.67 -49.71
C THR A 255 125.69 50.35 -50.48
N ALA A 256 125.83 49.15 -51.05
CA ALA A 256 127.02 48.79 -51.84
C ALA A 256 127.22 49.65 -53.10
N ARG A 257 126.18 50.34 -53.60
CA ARG A 257 126.30 51.36 -54.65
C ARG A 257 126.67 52.73 -54.11
N LEU A 258 126.24 53.09 -52.91
CA LEU A 258 126.71 54.29 -52.22
C LEU A 258 128.18 54.11 -51.82
N ASP A 259 128.59 52.93 -51.36
CA ASP A 259 129.99 52.60 -51.09
C ASP A 259 130.86 52.67 -52.38
N ASP A 260 130.37 52.17 -53.53
CA ASP A 260 131.02 52.36 -54.85
C ASP A 260 131.04 53.84 -55.25
N GLN A 261 129.94 54.57 -55.06
CA GLN A 261 129.87 55.98 -55.41
C GLN A 261 130.74 56.85 -54.51
N ASP A 262 130.87 56.55 -53.23
CA ASP A 262 131.74 57.26 -52.28
C ASP A 262 133.21 56.91 -52.54
N GLY A 263 133.55 55.64 -52.80
CA GLY A 263 134.89 55.26 -53.28
C GLY A 263 135.25 55.92 -54.62
N ARG A 264 134.26 56.14 -55.50
CA ARG A 264 134.41 56.90 -56.73
C ARG A 264 134.37 58.42 -56.51
N ILE A 265 133.76 58.93 -55.45
CA ILE A 265 133.82 60.34 -55.04
C ILE A 265 135.16 60.64 -54.39
N ASP A 266 135.81 59.69 -53.70
CA ASP A 266 137.20 59.78 -53.24
C ASP A 266 138.19 59.75 -54.41
N ALA A 267 137.97 58.86 -55.40
CA ALA A 267 138.75 58.84 -56.63
C ALA A 267 138.51 60.10 -57.49
N LEU A 268 137.28 60.62 -57.49
CA LEU A 268 136.96 61.92 -58.10
C LEU A 268 137.50 63.09 -57.28
N ALA A 269 137.59 63.04 -55.95
CA ALA A 269 138.20 64.10 -55.15
C ALA A 269 139.69 64.22 -55.46
N LYS A 270 140.40 63.08 -55.50
CA LYS A 270 141.80 62.99 -55.94
C LYS A 270 142.04 63.47 -57.37
N THR A 271 141.01 63.45 -58.24
CA THR A 271 141.11 63.99 -59.61
C THR A 271 140.44 65.36 -59.79
N LEU A 272 139.64 65.83 -58.84
CA LEU A 272 138.99 67.15 -58.82
C LEU A 272 139.88 68.19 -58.14
N GLU A 273 140.76 67.77 -57.23
CA GLU A 273 141.98 68.51 -56.86
C GLU A 273 142.82 68.87 -58.12
N HIS A 274 142.75 68.03 -59.17
CA HIS A 274 143.39 68.27 -60.47
C HIS A 274 142.48 68.94 -61.54
N VAL A 275 141.15 68.98 -61.36
CA VAL A 275 140.17 69.37 -62.41
C VAL A 275 139.18 70.46 -61.96
N SER A 276 139.41 71.12 -60.82
CA SER A 276 138.62 72.28 -60.37
C SER A 276 138.90 73.54 -61.21
N ASN A 277 138.46 73.55 -62.47
CA ASN A 277 138.59 74.69 -63.38
C ASN A 277 137.37 74.86 -64.33
N LYS A 278 136.36 75.54 -63.79
CA LYS A 278 135.13 76.09 -64.43
C LYS A 278 133.98 75.10 -64.78
N PRO A 279 132.72 75.59 -64.91
CA PRO A 279 131.50 74.79 -64.65
C PRO A 279 130.37 74.96 -65.72
N ALA A 280 129.11 74.72 -65.32
CA ALA A 280 127.82 75.16 -65.92
C ALA A 280 127.19 74.29 -67.04
N LEU A 281 125.85 74.19 -67.28
CA LEU A 281 124.57 74.33 -66.49
C LEU A 281 123.36 73.93 -67.43
N PHE A 282 122.10 74.19 -67.03
CA PHE A 282 120.79 74.08 -67.77
C PHE A 282 120.21 72.64 -67.96
N GLN A 283 118.93 72.25 -67.72
CA GLN A 283 117.50 72.72 -67.82
C GLN A 283 116.71 71.73 -68.75
N GLN A 284 115.36 71.63 -68.89
CA GLN A 284 114.21 72.55 -68.72
C GLN A 284 112.84 71.82 -68.43
N ALA A 285 111.65 72.47 -68.55
CA ALA A 285 110.27 72.03 -68.17
C ALA A 285 109.36 71.61 -69.40
N HIS A 286 108.05 71.24 -69.39
CA HIS A 286 106.74 71.63 -68.73
C HIS A 286 105.76 70.39 -68.65
N LYS A 287 104.53 70.28 -68.06
CA LYS A 287 103.30 71.10 -67.73
C LYS A 287 102.32 71.40 -68.91
N PRO A 288 100.97 71.54 -68.75
CA PRO A 288 99.93 70.83 -67.90
C PRO A 288 98.45 70.74 -68.47
N GLY A 289 97.49 70.04 -67.79
CA GLY A 289 95.99 70.22 -67.85
C GLY A 289 95.16 69.39 -68.88
N HIS A 290 93.82 69.25 -68.86
CA HIS A 290 92.69 69.52 -67.90
C HIS A 290 91.36 68.83 -68.38
N HIS A 291 90.25 68.87 -67.60
CA HIS A 291 88.82 68.52 -67.92
C HIS A 291 88.33 67.03 -67.80
N SER A 292 87.14 66.65 -68.35
CA SER A 292 85.79 66.49 -67.70
C SER A 292 84.78 65.77 -68.67
N ALA A 293 83.58 65.23 -68.35
CA ALA A 293 82.86 64.74 -67.13
C ALA A 293 81.48 64.05 -67.52
N LEU A 294 80.71 63.51 -66.53
CA LEU A 294 79.28 63.06 -66.52
C LEU A 294 78.80 61.68 -67.10
N GLY A 295 78.39 60.75 -66.20
CA GLY A 295 77.22 59.81 -66.24
C GLY A 295 77.13 58.61 -67.23
N PRO A 296 76.18 57.64 -67.09
CA PRO A 296 75.22 57.34 -65.98
C PRO A 296 75.03 55.81 -65.59
N ASN A 297 74.07 55.51 -64.69
CA ASN A 297 73.37 54.21 -64.36
C ASN A 297 73.89 53.18 -63.31
N GLU A 298 72.94 52.32 -62.89
CA GLU A 298 72.77 51.38 -61.71
C GLU A 298 73.26 49.92 -61.92
N PRO A 299 73.06 48.90 -61.01
CA PRO A 299 72.66 48.83 -59.57
C PRO A 299 73.51 47.84 -58.68
N ILE A 300 73.14 47.58 -57.39
CA ILE A 300 73.39 46.36 -56.52
C ILE A 300 72.93 46.66 -55.04
N ILE A 301 71.87 46.04 -54.45
CA ILE A 301 71.72 44.77 -53.66
C ILE A 301 72.02 44.86 -52.12
N GLU A 302 71.00 44.49 -51.30
CA GLU A 302 70.96 44.02 -49.86
C GLU A 302 71.68 44.85 -48.75
N GLY A 303 71.42 44.76 -47.43
CA GLY A 303 70.68 43.82 -46.56
C GLY A 303 71.64 43.19 -45.50
N GLY A 304 71.31 42.87 -44.24
CA GLY A 304 70.14 43.16 -43.40
C GLY A 304 70.10 42.32 -42.08
N ASP A 305 69.85 42.98 -40.93
CA ASP A 305 69.33 42.43 -39.64
C ASP A 305 70.26 41.68 -38.61
N ALA A 306 69.81 41.70 -37.34
CA ALA A 306 69.88 40.68 -36.26
C ALA A 306 71.21 40.00 -35.80
N SER A 307 71.35 39.46 -34.55
CA SER A 307 70.74 39.78 -33.25
C SER A 307 71.45 39.07 -32.06
N LYS A 308 70.97 39.39 -30.85
CA LYS A 308 71.24 38.88 -29.50
C LYS A 308 71.44 37.35 -29.29
N LEU A 309 72.06 37.04 -28.16
CA LEU A 309 72.11 35.76 -27.41
C LEU A 309 71.74 36.07 -25.93
N SER A 310 71.30 35.17 -25.02
CA SER A 310 70.96 33.73 -24.99
C SER A 310 69.93 33.53 -23.83
N ALA A 311 69.53 32.38 -23.23
CA ALA A 311 69.83 30.95 -23.31
C ALA A 311 68.69 30.12 -22.64
N GLY A 312 68.67 28.78 -22.81
CA GLY A 312 68.23 27.83 -21.77
C GLY A 312 66.94 27.01 -22.03
N ALA A 313 67.08 25.68 -22.16
CA ALA A 313 65.97 24.71 -22.24
C ALA A 313 66.37 23.26 -21.90
N GLU A 314 65.48 22.52 -21.21
CA GLU A 314 65.26 21.04 -21.24
C GLU A 314 66.44 20.10 -20.82
N THR A 315 66.32 18.77 -20.61
CA THR A 315 65.43 17.65 -21.08
C THR A 315 65.18 16.63 -19.90
N THR A 316 64.46 15.48 -19.94
CA THR A 316 64.32 14.36 -20.93
C THR A 316 63.03 13.50 -20.80
N SER A 317 62.69 12.81 -21.92
CA SER A 317 62.00 11.51 -22.19
C SER A 317 61.13 10.75 -21.15
N GLY A 318 60.09 9.96 -21.51
CA GLY A 318 59.41 9.72 -22.81
C GLY A 318 58.81 8.29 -23.00
N SER A 319 57.54 8.17 -23.48
CA SER A 319 56.82 7.00 -24.12
C SER A 319 56.69 5.66 -23.32
N THR A 320 55.68 4.75 -23.44
CA THR A 320 54.62 4.44 -24.44
C THR A 320 53.35 3.77 -23.81
N THR A 321 52.20 3.84 -24.49
CA THR A 321 50.85 3.23 -24.30
C THR A 321 50.74 1.69 -24.09
N ILE A 322 49.77 1.21 -23.26
CA ILE A 322 48.79 0.07 -23.45
C ILE A 322 47.57 0.28 -22.47
N VAL A 323 46.37 -0.27 -22.75
CA VAL A 323 45.16 -0.27 -21.88
C VAL A 323 44.47 -1.68 -21.84
N PRO A 324 43.39 -1.98 -21.06
CA PRO A 324 43.36 -3.01 -20.00
C PRO A 324 42.55 -4.29 -20.35
N PRO A 325 42.29 -5.27 -19.44
CA PRO A 325 41.17 -5.16 -18.47
C PRO A 325 41.26 -5.92 -17.10
N GLN A 326 40.39 -5.50 -16.16
CA GLN A 326 39.71 -6.24 -15.06
C GLN A 326 40.42 -6.95 -13.87
N GLU A 327 39.98 -6.52 -12.66
CA GLU A 327 39.39 -7.34 -11.56
C GLU A 327 40.09 -7.50 -10.17
N ALA A 328 39.24 -7.62 -9.14
CA ALA A 328 39.47 -8.04 -7.74
C ALA A 328 40.31 -7.13 -6.80
N PRO A 329 39.68 -6.29 -5.94
CA PRO A 329 40.33 -5.75 -4.74
C PRO A 329 40.54 -6.85 -3.68
N LYS A 330 41.61 -6.74 -2.87
CA LYS A 330 41.93 -7.67 -1.78
C LYS A 330 41.30 -7.25 -0.43
N PHE A 331 41.24 -8.22 0.49
CA PHE A 331 40.45 -8.21 1.73
C PHE A 331 40.82 -7.14 2.78
N GLU A 332 39.84 -6.90 3.65
CA GLU A 332 39.82 -5.94 4.77
C GLU A 332 40.76 -6.29 5.95
N PRO A 333 41.05 -5.31 6.82
CA PRO A 333 41.17 -5.51 8.25
C PRO A 333 39.87 -5.16 9.01
N ALA A 334 39.27 -6.17 9.65
CA ALA A 334 38.37 -6.06 10.82
C ALA A 334 37.16 -5.08 10.76
N GLN A 335 36.07 -5.57 10.16
CA GLN A 335 34.67 -5.21 10.39
C GLN A 335 34.36 -4.30 11.60
N ALA A 336 34.01 -3.04 11.33
CA ALA A 336 32.87 -2.45 12.02
C ALA A 336 31.60 -2.93 11.31
N SER A 337 30.51 -3.20 12.03
CA SER A 337 29.25 -3.65 11.42
C SER A 337 28.64 -2.53 10.57
N VAL A 338 28.82 -2.61 9.26
CA VAL A 338 28.16 -1.71 8.31
C VAL A 338 26.67 -2.01 8.35
N ASP A 339 25.93 -1.12 9.02
CA ASP A 339 24.49 -1.20 9.11
C ASP A 339 23.84 -1.26 7.72
N PRO A 340 22.75 -2.03 7.54
CA PRO A 340 22.06 -2.14 6.26
C PRO A 340 21.77 -0.77 5.62
N PRO A 341 21.94 -0.60 4.29
CA PRO A 341 21.79 0.71 3.64
C PRO A 341 20.44 1.38 3.90
N ASP A 342 19.37 0.59 4.00
CA ASP A 342 18.04 1.04 4.37
C ASP A 342 17.99 1.55 5.83
N ARG A 343 18.63 0.87 6.79
CA ARG A 343 18.78 1.39 8.15
C ARG A 343 19.51 2.74 8.17
N ILE A 344 20.65 2.86 7.49
CA ILE A 344 21.43 4.11 7.42
C ILE A 344 20.58 5.24 6.80
N ARG A 345 19.79 4.93 5.76
CA ARG A 345 18.86 5.88 5.13
C ARG A 345 17.73 6.29 6.08
N TYR A 346 17.08 5.32 6.71
CA TYR A 346 15.98 5.53 7.66
C TYR A 346 16.41 6.36 8.86
N GLU A 347 17.56 6.06 9.47
CA GLU A 347 18.07 6.77 10.64
C GLU A 347 18.46 8.22 10.31
N ARG A 348 19.01 8.48 9.12
CA ARG A 348 19.25 9.85 8.61
C ARG A 348 17.96 10.65 8.49
N VAL A 349 16.91 10.07 7.89
CA VAL A 349 15.60 10.73 7.73
C VAL A 349 14.91 10.93 9.09
N LEU A 350 15.04 9.98 10.00
CA LEU A 350 14.55 10.09 11.37
C LEU A 350 15.30 11.17 12.17
N GLY A 351 16.57 11.46 11.83
CA GLY A 351 17.28 12.65 12.27
C GLY A 351 16.55 13.94 11.89
N VAL A 352 16.31 14.14 10.58
CA VAL A 352 15.59 15.33 10.06
C VAL A 352 14.22 15.53 10.73
N PHE A 353 13.51 14.44 11.03
CA PHE A 353 12.25 14.50 11.80
C PHE A 353 12.43 14.96 13.25
N ARG A 354 13.49 14.50 13.93
CA ARG A 354 13.84 14.91 15.31
C ARG A 354 14.32 16.35 15.39
N ASP A 355 15.01 16.82 14.35
CA ASP A 355 15.46 18.21 14.20
C ASP A 355 14.28 19.18 13.93
N GLY A 356 13.08 18.65 13.70
CA GLY A 356 11.84 19.41 13.56
C GLY A 356 11.48 19.80 12.12
N ASP A 357 12.30 19.45 11.12
CA ASP A 357 11.94 19.64 9.72
C ASP A 357 10.97 18.55 9.25
N LEU A 358 9.69 18.78 9.52
CA LEU A 358 8.60 17.93 9.09
C LEU A 358 8.41 17.88 7.56
N GLU A 359 9.02 18.78 6.78
CA GLU A 359 8.93 18.76 5.32
C GLU A 359 10.06 17.93 4.70
N GLY A 360 11.31 18.14 5.14
CA GLY A 360 12.44 17.27 4.81
C GLY A 360 12.21 15.83 5.28
N ALA A 361 11.62 15.63 6.48
CA ALA A 361 11.20 14.31 6.95
C ALA A 361 10.12 13.69 6.05
N ARG A 362 9.08 14.45 5.66
CA ARG A 362 8.02 13.99 4.74
C ARG A 362 8.61 13.54 3.41
N GLN A 363 9.52 14.32 2.83
CA GLN A 363 10.19 13.99 1.57
C GLN A 363 11.10 12.77 1.73
N GLY A 364 11.92 12.74 2.78
CA GLY A 364 12.84 11.64 3.08
C GLY A 364 12.14 10.31 3.37
N PHE A 365 11.04 10.30 4.12
CA PHE A 365 10.27 9.07 4.37
C PHE A 365 9.48 8.62 3.15
N THR A 366 9.07 9.54 2.27
CA THR A 366 8.50 9.18 0.96
C THR A 366 9.56 8.46 0.12
N GLY A 367 10.70 9.11 -0.11
CA GLY A 367 11.81 8.52 -0.88
C GLY A 367 12.35 7.23 -0.28
N PHE A 368 12.36 7.07 1.05
CA PHE A 368 12.72 5.80 1.70
C PHE A 368 11.75 4.66 1.34
N LEU A 369 10.45 4.93 1.24
CA LEU A 369 9.45 3.93 0.88
C LEU A 369 9.48 3.60 -0.62
N ASP A 370 9.85 4.57 -1.46
CA ASP A 370 10.05 4.35 -2.89
C ASP A 370 11.34 3.55 -3.18
N GLU A 371 12.40 3.78 -2.39
CA GLU A 371 13.73 3.15 -2.51
C GLU A 371 13.79 1.76 -1.83
N TYR A 372 13.09 1.59 -0.70
CA TYR A 372 13.13 0.37 0.14
C TYR A 372 11.72 -0.13 0.56
N PRO A 373 10.78 -0.36 -0.37
CA PRO A 373 9.38 -0.73 -0.04
C PRO A 373 9.24 -2.03 0.77
N ASN A 374 10.20 -2.95 0.62
CA ASN A 374 10.24 -4.26 1.27
C ASN A 374 11.11 -4.28 2.55
N SER A 375 11.62 -3.14 3.02
CA SER A 375 12.41 -3.06 4.26
C SER A 375 11.56 -3.42 5.48
N THR A 376 12.17 -4.07 6.48
CA THR A 376 11.56 -4.27 7.81
C THR A 376 11.29 -2.95 8.54
N LEU A 377 11.93 -1.85 8.11
CA LEU A 377 11.71 -0.50 8.60
C LEU A 377 10.64 0.27 7.80
N ALA A 378 10.16 -0.25 6.66
CA ALA A 378 9.11 0.40 5.86
C ALA A 378 7.80 0.68 6.63
N PRO A 379 7.28 -0.21 7.52
CA PRO A 379 6.12 0.11 8.36
C PRO A 379 6.39 1.29 9.31
N ASN A 380 7.63 1.41 9.81
CA ASN A 380 8.04 2.51 10.68
C ASN A 380 8.19 3.81 9.91
N ALA A 381 8.81 3.80 8.73
CA ALA A 381 8.90 4.97 7.85
C ALA A 381 7.51 5.46 7.42
N ARG A 382 6.59 4.54 7.09
CA ARG A 382 5.20 4.86 6.75
C ARG A 382 4.45 5.50 7.92
N PHE A 383 4.69 5.04 9.14
CA PHE A 383 4.18 5.70 10.35
C PHE A 383 4.76 7.11 10.54
N TRP A 384 6.08 7.29 10.42
CA TRP A 384 6.71 8.61 10.63
C TRP A 384 6.37 9.62 9.52
N LEU A 385 6.08 9.16 8.30
CA LEU A 385 5.45 9.98 7.26
C LEU A 385 4.07 10.50 7.72
N GLY A 386 3.27 9.64 8.36
CA GLY A 386 2.01 10.05 9.00
C GLY A 386 2.19 11.06 10.12
N GLU A 387 3.18 10.85 11.01
CA GLU A 387 3.55 11.81 12.06
C GLU A 387 4.01 13.16 11.48
N SER A 388 4.73 13.15 10.35
CA SER A 388 5.19 14.36 9.66
C SER A 388 4.00 15.17 9.13
N HIS A 389 3.05 14.52 8.47
CA HIS A 389 1.78 15.16 8.07
C HIS A 389 0.96 15.63 9.29
N PHE A 390 0.90 14.86 10.38
CA PHE A 390 0.17 15.22 11.59
C PHE A 390 0.75 16.48 12.24
N GLY A 391 2.07 16.57 12.38
CA GLY A 391 2.76 17.76 12.92
C GLY A 391 2.55 19.00 12.06
N LYS A 392 2.51 18.84 10.73
CA LYS A 392 2.13 19.90 9.77
C LYS A 392 0.63 20.25 9.77
N LYS A 393 -0.18 19.59 10.61
CA LYS A 393 -1.66 19.72 10.67
C LYS A 393 -2.39 19.26 9.40
N GLU A 394 -1.71 18.50 8.54
CA GLU A 394 -2.26 17.88 7.33
C GLU A 394 -3.03 16.59 7.68
N PHE A 395 -3.98 16.67 8.62
CA PHE A 395 -4.55 15.52 9.32
C PHE A 395 -5.18 14.46 8.40
N GLN A 396 -5.76 14.85 7.26
CA GLN A 396 -6.28 13.88 6.29
C GLN A 396 -5.14 13.05 5.67
N ARG A 397 -4.05 13.68 5.23
CA ARG A 397 -2.86 12.96 4.70
C ARG A 397 -2.19 12.13 5.78
N ALA A 398 -2.24 12.55 7.04
CA ALA A 398 -1.78 11.75 8.17
C ALA A 398 -2.61 10.46 8.31
N ILE A 399 -3.95 10.56 8.25
CA ILE A 399 -4.85 9.38 8.19
C ILE A 399 -4.50 8.49 6.99
N ASP A 400 -4.41 9.05 5.78
CA ASP A 400 -4.06 8.30 4.57
C ASP A 400 -2.69 7.60 4.66
N ALA A 401 -1.75 8.14 5.46
CA ALA A 401 -0.46 7.52 5.75
C ALA A 401 -0.56 6.41 6.80
N TYR A 402 -1.29 6.61 7.91
CA TYR A 402 -1.50 5.60 8.95
C TYR A 402 -2.32 4.40 8.44
N ASP A 403 -3.35 4.65 7.61
CA ASP A 403 -4.20 3.61 7.01
C ASP A 403 -3.39 2.66 6.12
N LYS A 404 -2.37 3.18 5.43
CA LYS A 404 -1.41 2.34 4.69
C LYS A 404 -0.50 1.49 5.60
N VAL A 405 -0.24 1.88 6.85
CA VAL A 405 0.46 0.99 7.80
C VAL A 405 -0.40 -0.23 8.13
N GLU A 406 -1.71 -0.02 8.30
CA GLU A 406 -2.71 -1.07 8.56
C GLU A 406 -2.94 -1.98 7.34
N ILE A 407 -2.99 -1.40 6.14
CA ILE A 407 -3.28 -2.12 4.87
C ILE A 407 -2.03 -2.82 4.30
N ASP A 408 -0.91 -2.10 4.17
CA ASP A 408 0.28 -2.60 3.47
C ASP A 408 1.13 -3.50 4.39
N TYR A 409 1.03 -3.32 5.73
CA TYR A 409 1.87 -4.00 6.72
C TYR A 409 1.11 -4.55 7.95
N PRO A 410 0.01 -5.32 7.77
CA PRO A 410 -0.93 -5.70 8.85
C PRO A 410 -0.31 -6.51 10.00
N GLY A 411 0.82 -7.18 9.78
CA GLY A 411 1.56 -7.92 10.81
C GLY A 411 2.58 -7.08 11.61
N SER A 412 2.71 -5.78 11.34
CA SER A 412 3.72 -4.94 12.01
C SER A 412 3.29 -4.54 13.42
N GLU A 413 4.24 -4.56 14.36
CA GLU A 413 4.12 -3.95 15.71
C GLU A 413 3.72 -2.46 15.68
N LYS A 414 3.85 -1.80 14.51
CA LYS A 414 3.47 -0.39 14.34
C LYS A 414 1.99 -0.17 14.04
N VAL A 415 1.23 -1.19 13.65
CA VAL A 415 -0.22 -1.07 13.33
C VAL A 415 -1.06 -0.53 14.50
N PRO A 416 -0.91 -0.99 15.77
CA PRO A 416 -1.66 -0.44 16.89
C PRO A 416 -1.38 1.05 17.12
N ALA A 417 -0.14 1.48 16.94
CA ALA A 417 0.26 2.88 17.05
C ALA A 417 -0.28 3.73 15.89
N ALA A 418 -0.30 3.20 14.66
CA ALA A 418 -0.89 3.87 13.50
C ALA A 418 -2.39 4.08 13.67
N ILE A 419 -3.15 3.05 14.08
CA ILE A 419 -4.60 3.15 14.31
C ILE A 419 -4.91 4.10 15.48
N LEU A 420 -4.08 4.09 16.55
CA LEU A 420 -4.18 5.08 17.63
C LEU A 420 -4.00 6.52 17.12
N LYS A 421 -2.99 6.77 16.28
CA LYS A 421 -2.71 8.10 15.72
C LYS A 421 -3.72 8.56 14.67
N LYS A 422 -4.26 7.65 13.85
CA LYS A 422 -5.47 7.82 13.02
C LYS A 422 -6.64 8.32 13.86
N GLY A 423 -6.87 7.73 15.03
CA GLY A 423 -7.87 8.21 16.00
C GLY A 423 -7.62 9.66 16.47
N TYR A 424 -6.37 10.01 16.80
CA TYR A 424 -5.99 11.39 17.16
C TYR A 424 -6.14 12.38 15.99
N ALA A 425 -5.84 11.98 14.75
CA ALA A 425 -6.03 12.81 13.57
C ALA A 425 -7.52 13.08 13.30
N TYR A 426 -8.39 12.08 13.49
CA TYR A 426 -9.84 12.31 13.45
C TYR A 426 -10.33 13.27 14.54
N LEU A 427 -9.76 13.24 15.76
CA LEU A 427 -10.07 14.25 16.79
C LEU A 427 -9.64 15.66 16.38
N ALA A 428 -8.48 15.81 15.75
CA ALA A 428 -8.01 17.11 15.24
C ALA A 428 -8.93 17.65 14.12
N LEU A 429 -9.49 16.76 13.29
CA LEU A 429 -10.55 17.07 12.32
C LEU A 429 -11.95 17.23 12.96
N LYS A 430 -12.06 17.19 14.31
CA LYS A 430 -13.31 17.24 15.10
C LYS A 430 -14.28 16.07 14.86
N ASP A 431 -13.88 15.04 14.11
CA ASP A 431 -14.71 13.85 13.85
C ASP A 431 -14.65 12.87 15.03
N LYS A 432 -15.40 13.21 16.09
CA LYS A 432 -15.56 12.34 17.27
C LYS A 432 -16.06 10.93 16.91
N ARG A 433 -16.80 10.74 15.80
CA ARG A 433 -17.35 9.43 15.41
C ARG A 433 -16.26 8.52 14.87
N ARG A 434 -15.52 8.95 13.83
CA ARG A 434 -14.41 8.15 13.26
C ARG A 434 -13.26 7.99 14.25
N ALA A 435 -12.97 9.00 15.07
CA ALA A 435 -12.02 8.87 16.18
C ALA A 435 -12.42 7.77 17.17
N SER A 436 -13.67 7.75 17.64
CA SER A 436 -14.17 6.71 18.54
C SER A 436 -14.13 5.32 17.91
N SER A 437 -14.36 5.21 16.59
CA SER A 437 -14.23 3.95 15.87
C SER A 437 -12.78 3.44 15.87
N ALA A 438 -11.82 4.29 15.52
CA ALA A 438 -10.40 3.95 15.49
C ALA A 438 -9.87 3.58 16.89
N PHE A 439 -10.20 4.35 17.94
CA PHE A 439 -9.81 3.99 19.30
C PHE A 439 -10.44 2.66 19.75
N LYS A 440 -11.72 2.41 19.43
CA LYS A 440 -12.37 1.12 19.75
C LYS A 440 -11.68 -0.04 19.02
N GLN A 441 -11.23 0.18 17.79
CA GLN A 441 -10.48 -0.82 17.02
C GLN A 441 -9.17 -1.20 17.71
N VAL A 442 -8.37 -0.25 18.20
CA VAL A 442 -7.15 -0.56 18.98
C VAL A 442 -7.46 -1.39 20.23
N VAL A 443 -8.48 -0.98 21.01
CA VAL A 443 -8.89 -1.70 22.23
C VAL A 443 -9.41 -3.10 21.92
N THR A 444 -10.08 -3.30 20.79
CA THR A 444 -10.69 -4.60 20.43
C THR A 444 -9.69 -5.57 19.83
N LEU A 445 -8.82 -5.09 18.92
CA LEU A 445 -7.88 -5.95 18.17
C LEU A 445 -6.54 -6.14 18.88
N TYR A 446 -6.09 -5.14 19.67
CA TYR A 446 -4.77 -5.13 20.30
C TYR A 446 -4.82 -4.89 21.82
N PRO A 447 -5.71 -5.56 22.59
CA PRO A 447 -6.01 -5.22 24.00
C PRO A 447 -4.82 -5.32 24.98
N LYS A 448 -3.72 -5.98 24.60
CA LYS A 448 -2.50 -6.11 25.42
C LYS A 448 -1.45 -5.02 25.16
N THR A 449 -1.73 -4.06 24.28
CA THR A 449 -0.78 -2.98 23.92
C THR A 449 -0.93 -1.74 24.82
N VAL A 450 0.14 -0.97 24.96
CA VAL A 450 0.10 0.34 25.65
C VAL A 450 -0.83 1.31 24.89
N GLU A 451 -0.94 1.11 23.57
CA GLU A 451 -1.78 1.85 22.65
C GLU A 451 -3.28 1.61 22.93
N ALA A 452 -3.66 0.38 23.30
CA ALA A 452 -5.03 0.08 23.74
C ALA A 452 -5.39 0.79 25.06
N GLY A 453 -4.46 0.91 26.01
CA GLY A 453 -4.66 1.73 27.21
C GLY A 453 -4.97 3.19 26.85
N LYS A 454 -4.06 3.83 26.10
CA LYS A 454 -4.21 5.22 25.60
C LYS A 454 -5.51 5.43 24.79
N ALA A 455 -5.94 4.42 24.03
CA ALA A 455 -7.19 4.45 23.27
C ALA A 455 -8.42 4.34 24.19
N SER A 456 -8.38 3.50 25.22
CA SER A 456 -9.43 3.35 26.23
C SER A 456 -9.65 4.67 27.00
N ASP A 457 -8.57 5.32 27.44
CA ASP A 457 -8.64 6.60 28.15
C ASP A 457 -9.30 7.69 27.30
N LYS A 458 -8.97 7.73 26.00
CA LYS A 458 -9.61 8.66 25.05
C LYS A 458 -11.07 8.31 24.77
N LEU A 459 -11.44 7.03 24.75
CA LEU A 459 -12.84 6.60 24.64
C LEU A 459 -13.68 6.97 25.87
N ALA A 460 -13.10 6.99 27.07
CA ALA A 460 -13.78 7.49 28.27
C ALA A 460 -14.05 9.00 28.15
N GLN A 461 -13.01 9.78 27.89
CA GLN A 461 -13.10 11.25 27.72
C GLN A 461 -14.07 11.66 26.60
N LEU A 462 -14.22 10.87 25.54
CA LEU A 462 -15.17 11.14 24.46
C LEU A 462 -16.64 10.82 24.79
N LYS A 463 -16.90 10.02 25.83
CA LYS A 463 -18.26 9.74 26.34
C LYS A 463 -18.73 10.80 27.34
N GLU A 464 -17.82 11.34 28.14
CA GLU A 464 -18.11 12.36 29.16
C GLU A 464 -18.43 13.73 28.56
N VAL A 465 -17.92 14.02 27.36
CA VAL A 465 -18.18 15.28 26.62
C VAL A 465 -19.31 15.06 25.58
N ARG A 466 -20.47 14.59 26.06
CA ARG A 466 -21.68 14.30 25.27
C ARG A 466 -22.96 14.58 26.05
#